data_AF-A0A502GZ24-F1
#
_entry.id   AF-A0A502GZ24-F1
#
_cell.length_a   1.000
_cell.length_b   1.000
_cell.length_c   1.000
_cell.angle_alpha   90.00
_cell.angle_beta   90.00
_cell.angle_gamma   90.00
#
_symmetry.space_group_name_H-M   'P 1'
#
loop_
_entity.id
_entity.type
_entity.pdbx_description
1 polymer ?
#
loop_
_entity_poly.entity_id
_entity_poly.type
_entity_poly.pdbx_seq_one_letter_code
_entity_poly.pdbx_strand_id
1 'polypeptide(L)'
;MLSSDHFLTALFIVVFGAGLAATLAANPPARDDSALFRRWTQGLPAAVVAQVTPELWQKLVRTYFVTVVPALSIIGAVVLIGPQRFVFPVVILSGLAVQVAARFFIRRYLLRQVLPLA
;
A
#
# COMPACT_ATOMS: atom_id res chain seq x y z
N MET A 1 -15.00 27.82 -7.04
CA MET A 1 -15.49 26.85 -8.05
C MET A 1 -14.30 26.05 -8.54
N LEU A 2 -14.29 24.73 -8.33
CA LEU A 2 -13.33 23.85 -8.98
C LEU A 2 -13.61 23.89 -10.49
N SER A 3 -12.59 24.10 -11.34
CA SER A 3 -12.80 23.96 -12.79
C SER A 3 -13.16 22.51 -13.11
N SER A 4 -14.00 22.31 -14.13
CA SER A 4 -14.45 20.99 -14.59
C SER A 4 -13.29 20.02 -14.81
N ASP A 5 -12.15 20.53 -15.27
CA ASP A 5 -10.93 19.75 -15.55
C ASP A 5 -10.28 19.22 -14.27
N HIS A 6 -10.28 20.01 -13.19
CA HIS A 6 -9.73 19.57 -11.89
C HIS A 6 -10.60 18.47 -11.28
N PHE A 7 -11.92 18.58 -11.43
CA PHE A 7 -12.85 17.55 -10.97
C PHE A 7 -12.68 16.24 -11.77
N LEU A 8 -12.59 16.30 -13.10
CA LEU A 8 -12.36 15.12 -13.94
C LEU A 8 -11.01 14.45 -13.65
N THR A 9 -9.96 15.25 -13.43
CA THR A 9 -8.62 14.74 -13.07
C THR A 9 -8.63 14.02 -11.72
N ALA A 10 -9.27 14.62 -10.71
CA ALA A 10 -9.42 14.01 -9.39
C ALA A 10 -10.20 12.69 -9.48
N LEU A 11 -11.30 12.67 -10.24
CA LEU A 11 -12.13 11.49 -10.43
C LEU A 11 -11.38 10.37 -11.15
N PHE A 12 -10.61 10.71 -12.20
CA PHE A 12 -9.75 9.76 -12.91
C PHE A 12 -8.74 9.10 -11.98
N ILE A 13 -8.10 9.86 -11.09
CA ILE A 13 -7.12 9.32 -10.13
C ILE A 13 -7.76 8.37 -9.14
N VAL A 14 -8.95 8.72 -8.62
CA VAL A 14 -9.68 7.85 -7.69
C VAL A 14 -10.08 6.54 -8.38
N VAL A 15 -10.63 6.62 -9.59
CA VAL A 15 -11.05 5.44 -10.37
C VAL A 15 -9.85 4.57 -10.75
N PHE A 16 -8.77 5.18 -11.24
CA PHE A 16 -7.54 4.47 -11.59
C PHE A 16 -6.91 3.79 -10.37
N GLY A 17 -6.81 4.50 -9.25
CA GLY A 17 -6.28 3.95 -8.02
C GLY A 17 -7.14 2.82 -7.44
N ALA A 18 -8.47 2.97 -7.45
CA ALA A 18 -9.37 1.89 -7.06
C ALA A 18 -9.27 0.66 -7.98
N GLY A 19 -9.14 0.89 -9.30
CA GLY A 19 -8.91 -0.17 -10.28
C GLY A 19 -7.60 -0.92 -10.03
N LEU A 20 -6.50 -0.17 -9.82
CA LEU A 20 -5.20 -0.74 -9.47
C LEU A 20 -5.27 -1.55 -8.16
N ALA A 21 -5.96 -1.03 -7.15
CA ALA A 21 -6.19 -1.73 -5.88
C ALA A 21 -6.93 -3.05 -6.11
N ALA A 22 -7.99 -3.04 -6.92
CA ALA A 22 -8.76 -4.23 -7.25
C ALA A 22 -7.92 -5.27 -8.01
N THR A 23 -7.11 -4.85 -8.98
CA THR A 23 -6.22 -5.74 -9.73
C THR A 23 -5.17 -6.40 -8.83
N LEU A 24 -4.53 -5.62 -7.95
CA LEU A 24 -3.52 -6.13 -7.02
C LEU A 24 -4.14 -6.98 -5.90
N ALA A 25 -5.39 -6.70 -5.53
CA ALA A 25 -6.15 -7.51 -4.59
C ALA A 25 -6.63 -8.83 -5.23
N ALA A 26 -6.90 -8.85 -6.53
CA ALA A 26 -7.26 -10.05 -7.27
C ALA A 26 -6.03 -10.92 -7.59
N ASN A 27 -4.88 -10.29 -7.87
CA ASN A 27 -3.63 -10.95 -8.23
C ASN A 27 -2.47 -10.50 -7.32
N PRO A 28 -2.48 -10.88 -6.03
CA PRO A 28 -1.41 -10.52 -5.12
C PRO A 28 -0.08 -11.19 -5.56
N PRO A 29 1.06 -10.47 -5.55
CA PRO A 29 2.36 -11.03 -5.90
C PRO A 29 2.73 -12.25 -5.05
N ALA A 30 3.15 -13.33 -5.70
CA ALA A 30 3.57 -14.57 -5.06
C ALA A 30 4.74 -14.35 -4.09
N ARG A 31 4.79 -15.08 -2.97
CA ARG A 31 5.81 -14.89 -1.92
C ARG A 31 7.24 -15.12 -2.45
N ASP A 32 7.43 -16.21 -3.19
CA ASP A 32 8.76 -16.80 -3.44
C ASP A 32 9.59 -15.98 -4.45
N ASP A 33 8.94 -15.35 -5.42
CA ASP A 33 9.59 -14.51 -6.44
C ASP A 33 9.43 -13.00 -6.19
N SER A 34 8.85 -12.61 -5.04
CA SER A 34 8.49 -11.23 -4.79
C SER A 34 9.64 -10.42 -4.19
N ALA A 35 10.16 -9.48 -4.99
CA ALA A 35 11.00 -8.39 -4.48
C ALA A 35 10.30 -7.58 -3.38
N LEU A 36 8.96 -7.51 -3.42
CA LEU A 36 8.13 -6.88 -2.39
C LEU A 36 8.22 -7.63 -1.06
N PHE A 37 8.14 -8.96 -1.08
CA PHE A 37 8.30 -9.80 0.11
C PHE A 37 9.65 -9.56 0.78
N ARG A 38 10.73 -9.60 0.00
CA ARG A 38 12.09 -9.32 0.49
C ARG A 38 12.23 -7.94 1.12
N ARG A 39 11.69 -6.90 0.47
CA ARG A 39 11.76 -5.51 0.98
C ARG A 39 10.96 -5.32 2.26
N TRP A 40 9.76 -5.88 2.33
CA TRP A 40 8.86 -5.67 3.47
C TRP A 40 9.24 -6.53 4.69
N THR A 41 9.88 -7.67 4.47
CA THR A 41 10.38 -8.55 5.56
C THR A 41 11.82 -8.25 5.98
N GLN A 42 12.52 -7.35 5.27
CA GLN A 42 13.91 -7.01 5.57
C GLN A 42 14.07 -6.55 7.02
N GLY A 43 14.95 -7.22 7.78
CA GLY A 43 15.24 -6.91 9.18
C GLY A 43 14.28 -7.57 10.20
N LEU A 44 13.39 -8.46 9.77
CA LEU A 44 12.68 -9.37 10.67
C LEU A 44 13.56 -10.59 11.02
N PRO A 45 13.39 -11.19 12.21
CA PRO A 45 14.09 -12.43 12.56
C PRO A 45 13.69 -13.57 11.60
N ALA A 46 14.65 -14.42 11.21
CA ALA A 46 14.43 -15.49 10.23
C ALA A 46 13.29 -16.45 10.64
N ALA A 47 13.17 -16.76 11.93
CA ALA A 47 12.08 -17.58 12.46
C ALA A 47 10.69 -16.99 12.19
N VAL A 48 10.56 -15.66 12.24
CA VAL A 48 9.30 -14.94 11.96
C VAL A 48 8.99 -14.95 10.46
N VAL A 49 10.02 -14.77 9.62
CA VAL A 49 9.87 -14.79 8.16
C VAL A 49 9.48 -16.19 7.65
N ALA A 50 9.99 -17.24 8.31
CA ALA A 50 9.67 -18.63 7.99
C ALA A 50 8.19 -18.96 8.25
N GLN A 51 7.57 -18.35 9.27
CA GLN A 51 6.15 -18.55 9.60
C GLN A 51 5.17 -17.92 8.58
N VAL A 52 5.65 -17.05 7.68
CA VAL A 52 4.78 -16.40 6.69
C VAL A 52 4.44 -17.37 5.59
N THR A 53 3.29 -18.06 5.66
CA THR A 53 2.88 -18.94 4.55
C THR A 53 2.47 -18.13 3.31
N PRO A 54 2.47 -18.72 2.10
CA PRO A 54 2.01 -18.05 0.88
C PRO A 54 0.57 -17.50 1.01
N GLU A 55 -0.33 -18.21 1.68
CA GLU A 55 -1.72 -17.80 1.90
C GLU A 55 -1.79 -16.59 2.83
N LEU A 56 -0.99 -16.60 3.90
CA LEU A 56 -0.90 -15.47 4.82
C LEU A 56 -0.34 -14.23 4.12
N TRP A 57 0.68 -14.40 3.29
CA TRP A 57 1.24 -13.34 2.47
C TRP A 57 0.22 -12.75 1.52
N GLN A 58 -0.51 -13.58 0.76
CA GLN A 58 -1.56 -13.10 -0.13
C GLN A 58 -2.64 -12.31 0.63
N LYS A 59 -3.06 -12.81 1.80
CA LYS A 59 -4.05 -12.13 2.64
C LYS A 59 -3.54 -10.76 3.10
N LEU A 60 -2.31 -10.69 3.61
CA LEU A 60 -1.69 -9.45 4.06
C LEU A 60 -1.57 -8.42 2.94
N VAL A 61 -1.10 -8.84 1.78
CA VAL A 61 -0.92 -7.99 0.61
C VAL A 61 -2.27 -7.48 0.10
N ARG A 62 -3.28 -8.37 0.03
CA ARG A 62 -4.64 -8.01 -0.36
C ARG A 62 -5.25 -6.99 0.58
N THR A 63 -5.21 -7.24 1.89
CA THR A 63 -5.72 -6.32 2.91
C THR A 63 -5.00 -4.96 2.81
N TYR A 64 -3.68 -4.98 2.65
CA TYR A 64 -2.90 -3.77 2.53
C TYR A 64 -3.31 -2.93 1.30
N PHE A 65 -3.39 -3.53 0.11
CA PHE A 65 -3.73 -2.79 -1.11
C PHE A 65 -5.18 -2.31 -1.13
N VAL A 66 -6.13 -3.10 -0.60
CA VAL A 66 -7.55 -2.70 -0.50
C VAL A 66 -7.72 -1.48 0.42
N THR A 67 -6.91 -1.32 1.46
CA THR A 67 -7.04 -0.18 2.38
C THR A 67 -6.19 1.02 1.95
N VAL A 68 -4.93 0.79 1.57
CA VAL A 68 -3.98 1.88 1.39
C VAL A 68 -4.12 2.56 0.02
N VAL A 69 -4.35 1.81 -1.05
CA VAL A 69 -4.42 2.42 -2.40
C VAL A 69 -5.64 3.34 -2.54
N PRO A 70 -6.86 2.99 -2.07
CA PRO A 70 -7.97 3.93 -2.08
C PRO A 70 -7.70 5.19 -1.23
N ALA A 71 -7.10 5.03 -0.04
CA ALA A 71 -6.77 6.16 0.82
C ALA A 71 -5.78 7.13 0.15
N LEU A 72 -4.74 6.62 -0.51
CA LEU A 72 -3.81 7.45 -1.28
C LEU A 72 -4.47 8.14 -2.46
N SER A 73 -5.39 7.45 -3.14
CA SER A 73 -6.05 7.99 -4.32
C SER A 73 -6.94 9.16 -3.93
N ILE A 74 -7.60 9.06 -2.78
CA ILE A 74 -8.36 10.16 -2.16
C ILE A 74 -7.42 11.30 -1.76
N ILE A 75 -6.29 11.02 -1.10
CA ILE A 75 -5.31 12.06 -0.72
C ILE A 75 -4.74 12.76 -1.96
N GLY A 76 -4.40 12.02 -3.00
CA GLY A 76 -3.91 12.56 -4.27
C GLY A 76 -4.95 13.45 -4.97
N ALA A 77 -6.21 13.02 -4.98
CA ALA A 77 -7.32 13.82 -5.48
C ALA A 77 -7.53 15.12 -4.68
N VAL A 78 -7.43 15.07 -3.35
CA VAL A 78 -7.54 16.24 -2.47
C VAL A 78 -6.39 17.23 -2.70
N VAL A 79 -5.17 16.74 -2.92
CA VAL A 79 -4.00 17.60 -3.19
C VAL A 79 -4.09 18.29 -4.54
N LEU A 80 -4.72 17.67 -5.53
CA LEU A 80 -4.96 18.27 -6.85
C LEU A 80 -5.99 19.41 -6.83
N ILE A 81 -6.84 19.47 -5.79
CA ILE A 81 -7.70 20.62 -5.52
C ILE A 81 -6.87 21.79 -4.95
N GLY A 82 -5.67 21.51 -4.43
CA GLY A 82 -4.71 22.49 -3.93
C GLY A 82 -3.72 23.00 -4.99
N PRO A 83 -2.72 23.81 -4.58
CA PRO A 83 -1.77 24.42 -5.51
C PRO A 83 -0.90 23.35 -6.23
N GLN A 84 -0.93 23.33 -7.57
CA GLN A 84 -0.25 22.32 -8.41
C GLN A 84 1.25 22.15 -8.13
N ARG A 85 1.93 23.19 -7.62
CA ARG A 85 3.34 23.14 -7.20
C ARG A 85 3.65 22.06 -6.16
N PHE A 86 2.62 21.58 -5.45
CA PHE A 86 2.78 20.54 -4.42
C PHE A 86 2.48 19.12 -4.92
N VAL A 87 2.01 18.94 -6.16
CA VAL A 87 1.62 17.61 -6.68
C VAL A 87 2.80 16.64 -6.65
N PHE A 88 3.95 17.04 -7.18
CA PHE A 88 5.15 16.20 -7.23
C PHE A 88 5.67 15.79 -5.84
N PRO A 89 5.92 16.71 -4.89
CA PRO A 89 6.37 16.32 -3.55
C PRO A 89 5.31 15.50 -2.78
N VAL A 90 4.02 15.78 -2.96
CA VAL A 90 2.98 14.97 -2.32
C VAL A 90 2.94 13.55 -2.87
N VAL A 91 3.08 13.35 -4.18
CA VAL A 91 3.12 12.00 -4.76
C VAL A 91 4.30 11.21 -4.20
N ILE A 92 5.48 11.84 -4.10
CA ILE A 92 6.68 11.21 -3.52
C ILE A 92 6.46 10.86 -2.05
N LEU A 93 5.99 11.82 -1.24
CA LEU A 93 5.74 11.60 0.19
C LEU A 93 4.66 10.55 0.42
N SER A 94 3.61 10.52 -0.41
CA SER A 94 2.55 9.52 -0.35
C SER A 94 3.11 8.14 -0.69
N GLY A 95 3.91 8.01 -1.75
CA GLY A 95 4.57 6.74 -2.09
C GLY A 95 5.52 6.24 -0.99
N LEU A 96 6.27 7.14 -0.36
CA LEU A 96 7.12 6.82 0.80
C LEU A 96 6.30 6.38 2.02
N ALA A 97 5.25 7.14 2.35
CA ALA A 97 4.37 6.83 3.47
C ALA A 97 3.74 5.44 3.33
N VAL A 98 3.40 5.03 2.11
CA VAL A 98 2.88 3.71 1.78
C VAL A 98 3.94 2.65 2.04
N GLN A 99 5.14 2.80 1.51
CA GLN A 99 6.19 1.80 1.74
C GLN A 99 6.52 1.64 3.22
N VAL A 100 6.54 2.74 3.97
CA VAL A 100 6.77 2.73 5.42
C VAL A 100 5.59 2.09 6.16
N ALA A 101 4.35 2.45 5.81
CA ALA A 101 3.14 1.90 6.41
C ALA A 101 3.02 0.38 6.16
N ALA A 102 3.33 -0.08 4.95
CA ALA A 102 3.35 -1.51 4.61
C ALA A 102 4.33 -2.27 5.50
N ARG A 103 5.58 -1.78 5.58
CA ARG A 103 6.63 -2.39 6.38
C ARG A 103 6.27 -2.41 7.86
N PHE A 104 5.71 -1.31 8.37
CA PHE A 104 5.27 -1.23 9.76
C PHE A 104 4.10 -2.17 10.06
N PHE A 105 3.10 -2.21 9.18
CA PHE A 105 1.93 -3.09 9.31
C PHE A 105 2.34 -4.56 9.34
N ILE A 106 3.14 -4.99 8.36
CA ILE A 106 3.61 -6.38 8.26
C ILE A 106 4.49 -6.73 9.46
N ARG A 107 5.45 -5.87 9.81
CA ARG A 107 6.32 -6.11 10.96
C ARG A 107 5.52 -6.22 12.26
N ARG A 108 4.58 -5.31 12.49
CA ARG A 108 3.74 -5.32 13.70
C ARG A 108 2.82 -6.54 13.73
N TYR A 109 2.23 -6.91 12.60
CA TYR A 109 1.37 -8.08 12.50
C TYR A 109 2.14 -9.37 12.79
N LEU A 110 3.29 -9.56 12.14
CA LEU A 110 4.12 -10.76 12.30
C LEU A 110 4.74 -10.86 13.69
N LEU A 111 5.25 -9.75 14.26
CA LEU A 111 5.78 -9.77 15.63
C LEU A 111 4.68 -10.06 16.67
N ARG A 112 3.45 -9.58 16.45
CA ARG A 112 2.31 -9.91 17.33
C ARG A 112 1.88 -11.37 17.24
N GLN A 113 2.08 -12.03 16.11
CA GLN A 113 1.79 -13.46 15.96
C GLN A 113 2.86 -14.36 16.59
N VAL A 114 4.07 -13.86 16.77
CA VAL A 114 5.18 -14.59 17.42
C VAL A 114 5.11 -14.47 18.94
N LEU A 115 4.62 -13.35 19.47
CA LEU A 115 4.45 -13.13 20.91
C LEU A 115 3.58 -14.19 21.64
N PRO A 116 2.49 -14.75 21.09
CA PRO A 116 1.71 -15.80 21.76
C PRO A 116 2.39 -17.17 21.82
N LEU A 117 3.57 -17.34 21.22
CA LEU A 117 4.34 -18.59 21.21
C LEU A 117 5.52 -18.60 22.20
N ALA A 118 5.67 -17.56 23.04
CA ALA A 118 6.71 -17.43 24.05
C ALA A 118 6.14 -17.51 25.48
#